data_AF-A0A0C3KEQ1-F1
#
_entry.id   AF-A0A0C3KEQ1-F1
#
_cell.length_a   1.000
_cell.length_b   1.000
_cell.length_c   1.000
_cell.angle_alpha   90.00
_cell.angle_beta   90.00
_cell.angle_gamma   90.00
#
_symmetry.space_group_name_H-M   'P 1'
#
loop_
_entity.id
_entity.type
_entity.pdbx_description
1 polymer ?
#
loop_
_entity_poly.entity_id
_entity_poly.type
_entity_poly.pdbx_seq_one_letter_code
_entity_poly.pdbx_strand_id
1 'polypeptide(L)'
;MNPGWNLGNTLDAIPSEGDWGNTASADIFTKIRAMGFKSVRIPVTWTHHFLTGNNTVDPTWMNRVEAVIDSALTEGLWVIVNVHHDSWEWFDMSNPTVEKEQKFEALWAQIAARLSLKAALNEPAGGGTKATADAYNNAYLQFQNIVRNSGGYNKNRITSLEPLNGNSDYGNSWFSKIPAAWGDKWSYQFHFYSPYDFLWNA
;
A
#
# COMPACT_ATOMS: atom_id res chain seq x y z
N MET A 1 9.67 -5.23 -13.47
CA MET A 1 8.35 -4.66 -13.14
C MET A 1 7.77 -3.83 -14.28
N ASN A 2 8.54 -2.98 -14.98
CA ASN A 2 8.02 -2.13 -16.07
C ASN A 2 7.58 -2.92 -17.34
N PRO A 3 6.39 -2.65 -17.93
CA PRO A 3 5.34 -1.74 -17.44
C PRO A 3 4.42 -2.36 -16.40
N GLY A 4 3.88 -1.49 -15.54
CA GLY A 4 2.93 -1.84 -14.49
C GLY A 4 1.51 -1.33 -14.77
N TRP A 5 0.53 -2.02 -14.24
CA TRP A 5 -0.89 -1.65 -14.31
C TRP A 5 -1.50 -1.54 -12.89
N ASN A 6 -2.54 -0.73 -12.69
CA ASN A 6 -3.24 -0.60 -11.41
C ASN A 6 -4.62 -1.25 -11.48
N LEU A 7 -4.92 -2.13 -10.53
CA LEU A 7 -6.28 -2.65 -10.28
C LEU A 7 -7.06 -1.64 -9.41
N GLY A 8 -7.26 -0.44 -9.93
CA GLY A 8 -7.91 0.66 -9.19
C GLY A 8 -9.43 0.47 -9.05
N ASN A 9 -10.01 1.15 -8.07
CA ASN A 9 -11.44 1.17 -7.77
C ASN A 9 -12.05 -0.24 -7.66
N THR A 10 -11.29 -1.17 -7.10
CA THR A 10 -11.61 -2.58 -6.90
C THR A 10 -11.51 -2.93 -5.40
N LEU A 11 -10.38 -3.44 -4.91
CA LEU A 11 -10.21 -3.77 -3.47
C LEU A 11 -9.99 -2.53 -2.60
N ASP A 12 -9.73 -1.39 -3.23
CA ASP A 12 -9.64 -0.07 -2.64
C ASP A 12 -10.98 0.63 -2.48
N ALA A 13 -12.04 0.13 -3.12
CA ALA A 13 -13.37 0.71 -3.03
C ALA A 13 -13.87 0.74 -1.58
N ILE A 14 -14.66 1.76 -1.26
CA ILE A 14 -15.24 1.99 0.06
C ILE A 14 -16.77 1.86 -0.04
N PRO A 15 -17.43 1.07 0.84
CA PRO A 15 -16.83 0.31 1.94
C PRO A 15 -16.15 -1.01 1.58
N SER A 16 -16.49 -1.64 0.45
CA SER A 16 -15.96 -2.94 0.06
C SER A 16 -15.76 -3.05 -1.46
N GLU A 17 -15.03 -4.08 -1.89
CA GLU A 17 -14.95 -4.46 -3.30
C GLU A 17 -16.34 -4.55 -3.95
N GLY A 18 -16.50 -3.88 -5.10
CA GLY A 18 -17.77 -3.80 -5.82
C GLY A 18 -18.56 -2.50 -5.56
N ASP A 19 -18.32 -1.80 -4.46
CA ASP A 19 -19.12 -0.62 -4.11
C ASP A 19 -18.87 0.59 -5.02
N TRP A 20 -17.72 0.61 -5.72
CA TRP A 20 -17.43 1.57 -6.80
C TRP A 20 -17.62 0.97 -8.20
N GLY A 21 -18.30 -0.18 -8.30
CA GLY A 21 -18.74 -0.78 -9.56
C GLY A 21 -17.80 -1.81 -10.18
N ASN A 22 -16.63 -2.09 -9.60
CA ASN A 22 -15.68 -3.09 -10.12
C ASN A 22 -15.39 -4.20 -9.12
N THR A 23 -15.14 -5.41 -9.64
CA THR A 23 -14.65 -6.57 -8.87
C THR A 23 -13.48 -7.21 -9.63
N ALA A 24 -12.51 -7.76 -8.90
CA ALA A 24 -11.37 -8.45 -9.46
C ALA A 24 -11.79 -9.84 -9.97
N SER A 25 -11.63 -10.06 -11.27
CA SER A 25 -11.78 -11.37 -11.90
C SER A 25 -10.40 -11.98 -12.20
N ALA A 26 -10.24 -13.30 -12.06
CA ALA A 26 -8.93 -13.93 -12.27
C ALA A 26 -8.39 -13.74 -13.71
N ASP A 27 -9.28 -13.69 -14.71
CA ASP A 27 -8.93 -13.52 -16.12
C ASP A 27 -8.36 -12.14 -16.45
N ILE A 28 -8.55 -11.13 -15.59
CA ILE A 28 -7.94 -9.80 -15.80
C ILE A 28 -6.42 -9.89 -15.81
N PHE A 29 -5.84 -10.75 -14.96
CA PHE A 29 -4.40 -10.90 -14.85
C PHE A 29 -3.80 -11.57 -16.09
N THR A 30 -4.48 -12.58 -16.63
CA THR A 30 -4.11 -13.19 -17.91
C THR A 30 -4.17 -12.16 -19.04
N LYS A 31 -5.21 -11.32 -19.08
CA LYS A 31 -5.38 -10.26 -20.09
C LYS A 31 -4.27 -9.22 -20.03
N ILE A 32 -4.00 -8.63 -18.87
CA ILE A 32 -2.94 -7.61 -18.76
C ILE A 32 -1.56 -8.21 -19.02
N ARG A 33 -1.35 -9.48 -18.64
CA ARG A 33 -0.11 -10.19 -18.97
C ARG A 33 0.06 -10.33 -20.49
N ALA A 34 -0.98 -10.72 -21.21
CA ALA A 34 -0.98 -10.81 -22.67
C ALA A 34 -0.79 -9.45 -23.36
N MET A 35 -1.26 -8.35 -22.73
CA MET A 35 -1.01 -6.97 -23.19
C MET A 35 0.44 -6.51 -22.94
N GLY A 36 1.28 -7.31 -22.28
CA GLY A 36 2.70 -7.03 -22.07
C GLY A 36 3.04 -6.41 -20.71
N PHE A 37 2.07 -6.28 -19.78
CA PHE A 37 2.36 -5.84 -18.42
C PHE A 37 3.20 -6.88 -17.67
N LYS A 38 4.14 -6.39 -16.87
CA LYS A 38 5.04 -7.23 -16.06
C LYS A 38 4.78 -7.07 -14.56
N SER A 39 4.00 -6.07 -14.15
CA SER A 39 3.59 -5.92 -12.76
C SER A 39 2.17 -5.39 -12.64
N VAL A 40 1.56 -5.64 -11.49
CA VAL A 40 0.29 -5.04 -11.08
C VAL A 40 0.41 -4.43 -9.68
N ARG A 41 -0.18 -3.25 -9.49
CA ARG A 41 -0.44 -2.67 -8.18
C ARG A 41 -1.91 -2.91 -7.84
N ILE A 42 -2.14 -3.52 -6.68
CA ILE A 42 -3.43 -3.91 -6.14
C ILE A 42 -3.65 -3.02 -4.90
N PRO A 43 -4.27 -1.85 -5.06
CA PRO A 43 -4.64 -1.01 -3.93
C PRO A 43 -5.72 -1.70 -3.09
N VAL A 44 -5.60 -1.63 -1.75
CA VAL A 44 -6.54 -2.27 -0.82
C VAL A 44 -6.87 -1.31 0.32
N THR A 45 -8.15 -1.13 0.59
CA THR A 45 -8.65 -0.36 1.73
C THR A 45 -9.07 -1.33 2.84
N TRP A 46 -8.61 -1.13 4.07
CA TRP A 46 -8.78 -2.10 5.17
C TRP A 46 -9.72 -1.64 6.27
N THR A 47 -9.86 -0.33 6.45
CA THR A 47 -10.67 0.39 7.42
C THR A 47 -12.07 -0.19 7.71
N HIS A 48 -12.80 -0.69 6.70
CA HIS A 48 -14.16 -1.26 6.83
C HIS A 48 -14.18 -2.77 7.11
N HIS A 49 -13.01 -3.39 7.19
CA HIS A 49 -12.84 -4.84 7.32
C HIS A 49 -12.13 -5.24 8.61
N PHE A 50 -12.19 -4.41 9.64
CA PHE A 50 -11.79 -4.78 11.00
C PHE A 50 -12.97 -5.38 11.77
N LEU A 51 -12.72 -6.43 12.55
CA LEU A 51 -13.71 -6.99 13.46
C LEU A 51 -14.05 -5.98 14.56
N THR A 52 -15.33 -5.89 14.91
CA THR A 52 -15.81 -4.94 15.93
C THR A 52 -15.05 -5.10 17.25
N GLY A 53 -14.52 -3.99 17.76
CA GLY A 53 -13.92 -3.93 19.09
C GLY A 53 -12.44 -4.32 19.18
N ASN A 54 -11.75 -4.60 18.06
CA ASN A 54 -10.29 -4.75 18.04
C ASN A 54 -9.68 -4.40 16.66
N ASN A 55 -8.36 -4.49 16.55
CA ASN A 55 -7.62 -4.23 15.30
C ASN A 55 -7.43 -5.50 14.43
N THR A 56 -8.27 -6.53 14.58
CA THR A 56 -8.16 -7.77 13.81
C THR A 56 -8.86 -7.60 12.46
N VAL A 57 -8.18 -7.93 11.36
CA VAL A 57 -8.78 -7.93 10.03
C VAL A 57 -9.72 -9.12 9.88
N ASP A 58 -10.92 -8.91 9.33
CA ASP A 58 -11.87 -9.96 8.98
C ASP A 58 -11.16 -11.03 8.12
N PRO A 59 -11.11 -12.29 8.56
CA PRO A 59 -10.49 -13.37 7.80
C PRO A 59 -11.05 -13.52 6.38
N THR A 60 -12.33 -13.22 6.16
CA THR A 60 -12.97 -13.26 4.85
C THR A 60 -12.33 -12.25 3.90
N TRP A 61 -12.11 -11.03 4.38
CA TRP A 61 -11.45 -9.98 3.61
C TRP A 61 -9.98 -10.32 3.35
N MET A 62 -9.25 -10.78 4.37
CA MET A 62 -7.85 -11.19 4.21
C MET A 62 -7.70 -12.31 3.17
N ASN A 63 -8.60 -13.32 3.19
CA ASN A 63 -8.62 -14.39 2.20
C ASN A 63 -8.93 -13.87 0.80
N ARG A 64 -9.85 -12.91 0.67
CA ARG A 64 -10.18 -12.30 -0.63
C ARG A 64 -8.97 -11.56 -1.22
N VAL A 65 -8.31 -10.73 -0.43
CA VAL A 65 -7.09 -10.01 -0.83
C VAL A 65 -6.01 -11.00 -1.27
N GLU A 66 -5.75 -12.04 -0.46
CA GLU A 66 -4.77 -13.09 -0.77
C GLU A 66 -5.08 -13.78 -2.11
N ALA A 67 -6.34 -14.17 -2.35
CA ALA A 67 -6.77 -14.84 -3.58
C ALA A 67 -6.57 -13.97 -4.85
N VAL A 68 -6.88 -12.68 -4.77
CA VAL A 68 -6.65 -11.74 -5.89
C VAL A 68 -5.15 -11.62 -6.16
N ILE A 69 -4.33 -11.55 -5.11
CA ILE A 69 -2.89 -11.48 -5.30
C ILE A 69 -2.31 -12.80 -5.84
N ASP A 70 -2.78 -13.96 -5.36
CA ASP A 70 -2.39 -15.28 -5.89
C ASP A 70 -2.70 -15.42 -7.38
N SER A 71 -3.84 -14.90 -7.81
CA SER A 71 -4.22 -14.88 -9.24
C SER A 71 -3.19 -14.08 -10.06
N ALA A 72 -2.78 -12.90 -9.59
CA ALA A 72 -1.75 -12.11 -10.26
C ALA A 72 -0.37 -12.79 -10.29
N LEU A 73 0.04 -13.40 -9.18
CA LEU A 73 1.33 -14.11 -9.10
C LEU A 73 1.36 -15.35 -10.00
N THR A 74 0.23 -16.06 -10.13
CA THR A 74 0.11 -17.26 -10.99
C THR A 74 0.39 -16.91 -12.46
N GLU A 75 0.06 -15.70 -12.88
CA GLU A 75 0.37 -15.16 -14.22
C GLU A 75 1.82 -14.64 -14.36
N GLY A 76 2.64 -14.82 -13.32
CA GLY A 76 4.04 -14.38 -13.31
C GLY A 76 4.22 -12.87 -13.23
N LEU A 77 3.21 -12.13 -12.77
CA LEU A 77 3.30 -10.69 -12.54
C LEU A 77 4.00 -10.39 -11.22
N TRP A 78 4.79 -9.32 -11.20
CA TRP A 78 5.22 -8.73 -9.93
C TRP A 78 4.05 -8.00 -9.29
N VAL A 79 3.84 -8.16 -7.98
CA VAL A 79 2.69 -7.53 -7.30
C VAL A 79 3.14 -6.52 -6.24
N ILE A 80 2.50 -5.36 -6.28
CA ILE A 80 2.51 -4.35 -5.20
C ILE A 80 1.12 -4.38 -4.56
N VAL A 81 1.02 -4.71 -3.27
CA VAL A 81 -0.21 -4.51 -2.47
C VAL A 81 0.07 -3.42 -1.44
N ASN A 82 -0.96 -2.70 -0.99
CA ASN A 82 -0.81 -1.59 -0.04
C ASN A 82 -1.94 -1.50 0.99
N VAL A 83 -1.87 -0.43 1.78
CA VAL A 83 -2.94 0.11 2.62
C VAL A 83 -3.30 1.45 1.97
N HIS A 84 -4.51 1.58 1.42
CA HIS A 84 -4.83 2.58 0.38
C HIS A 84 -5.57 3.80 0.90
N HIS A 85 -6.90 3.77 1.02
CA HIS A 85 -7.69 4.92 1.50
C HIS A 85 -7.75 5.03 3.02
N ASP A 86 -7.24 4.02 3.71
CA ASP A 86 -6.91 4.08 5.14
C ASP A 86 -6.13 5.35 5.52
N SER A 87 -5.31 5.86 4.59
CA SER A 87 -4.48 7.05 4.78
C SER A 87 -5.28 8.30 5.14
N TRP A 88 -6.48 8.49 4.59
CA TRP A 88 -7.35 9.62 4.91
C TRP A 88 -8.56 9.21 5.76
N GLU A 89 -8.91 7.93 5.83
CA GLU A 89 -9.98 7.45 6.69
C GLU A 89 -9.59 7.39 8.17
N TRP A 90 -8.39 6.89 8.50
CA TRP A 90 -7.97 6.76 9.90
C TRP A 90 -6.48 6.99 10.15
N PHE A 91 -5.61 6.87 9.13
CA PHE A 91 -4.16 6.97 9.27
C PHE A 91 -3.56 8.29 8.75
N ASP A 92 -4.30 9.40 8.92
CA ASP A 92 -3.79 10.74 8.65
C ASP A 92 -2.81 11.14 9.77
N MET A 93 -1.52 11.26 9.42
CA MET A 93 -0.44 11.59 10.36
C MET A 93 -0.17 13.09 10.49
N SER A 94 -1.05 13.95 9.97
CA SER A 94 -1.09 15.38 10.35
C SER A 94 -1.54 15.58 11.80
N ASN A 95 -2.22 14.59 12.37
CA ASN A 95 -2.58 14.51 13.78
C ASN A 95 -2.27 13.09 14.32
N PRO A 96 -0.99 12.78 14.60
CA PRO A 96 -0.58 11.45 15.06
C PRO A 96 -1.10 11.17 16.47
N THR A 97 -1.50 9.92 16.71
CA THR A 97 -1.98 9.43 18.02
C THR A 97 -1.46 8.03 18.25
N VAL A 98 -1.35 7.62 19.51
CA VAL A 98 -0.89 6.26 19.87
C VAL A 98 -1.83 5.20 19.29
N GLU A 99 -3.13 5.48 19.26
CA GLU A 99 -4.15 4.59 18.73
C GLU A 99 -3.96 4.34 17.22
N LYS A 100 -3.62 5.38 16.45
CA LYS A 100 -3.31 5.24 15.01
C LYS A 100 -2.05 4.41 14.78
N GLU A 101 -1.00 4.66 15.55
CA GLU A 101 0.25 3.89 15.45
C GLU A 101 0.03 2.41 15.80
N GLN A 102 -0.71 2.11 16.87
CA GLN A 102 -1.06 0.74 17.26
C GLN A 102 -1.93 0.03 16.23
N LYS A 103 -2.91 0.73 15.64
CA LYS A 103 -3.75 0.17 14.57
C LYS A 103 -2.94 -0.12 13.31
N PHE A 104 -2.03 0.77 12.94
CA PHE A 104 -1.10 0.58 11.83
C PHE A 104 -0.15 -0.59 12.06
N GLU A 105 0.42 -0.71 13.25
CA GLU A 105 1.28 -1.83 13.62
C GLU A 105 0.52 -3.17 13.56
N ALA A 106 -0.68 -3.22 14.15
CA ALA A 106 -1.51 -4.42 14.15
C ALA A 106 -1.91 -4.85 12.74
N LEU A 107 -2.27 -3.90 11.86
CA LEU A 107 -2.60 -4.17 10.47
C LEU A 107 -1.40 -4.76 9.73
N TRP A 108 -0.24 -4.11 9.80
CA TRP A 108 0.95 -4.56 9.10
C TRP A 108 1.50 -5.89 9.62
N ALA A 109 1.35 -6.17 10.92
CA ALA A 109 1.72 -7.47 11.48
C ALA A 109 0.87 -8.60 10.89
N GLN A 110 -0.45 -8.39 10.76
CA GLN A 110 -1.35 -9.36 10.15
C GLN A 110 -1.07 -9.54 8.65
N ILE A 111 -0.87 -8.45 7.92
CA ILE A 111 -0.50 -8.49 6.51
C ILE A 111 0.84 -9.21 6.31
N ALA A 112 1.88 -8.89 7.09
CA ALA A 112 3.19 -9.50 6.96
C ALA A 112 3.16 -10.99 7.32
N ALA A 113 2.39 -11.39 8.33
CA ALA A 113 2.19 -12.78 8.70
C ALA A 113 1.47 -13.57 7.60
N ARG A 114 0.39 -13.01 7.03
CA ARG A 114 -0.39 -13.70 6.00
C ARG A 114 0.33 -13.69 4.65
N LEU A 115 0.69 -12.52 4.19
CA LEU A 115 1.28 -12.29 2.87
C LEU A 115 2.80 -12.38 2.93
N SER A 116 3.36 -13.38 3.62
CA SER A 116 4.81 -13.56 3.77
C SER A 116 5.60 -13.75 2.45
N LEU A 117 4.92 -13.61 1.29
CA LEU A 117 5.50 -13.43 -0.05
C LEU A 117 5.18 -12.11 -0.77
N LYS A 118 4.38 -11.17 -0.23
CA LYS A 118 3.86 -9.98 -0.97
C LYS A 118 3.53 -8.78 -0.03
N ALA A 119 4.06 -7.56 -0.26
CA ALA A 119 3.47 -6.25 0.15
C ALA A 119 4.41 -5.02 0.15
N ALA A 120 3.82 -3.84 -0.07
CA ALA A 120 4.35 -2.48 0.11
C ALA A 120 3.26 -1.56 0.71
N LEU A 121 3.47 -0.26 0.90
CA LEU A 121 2.49 0.70 1.46
C LEU A 121 2.08 1.77 0.41
N ASN A 122 1.03 2.58 0.64
CA ASN A 122 0.63 3.63 -0.30
C ASN A 122 0.06 4.92 0.32
N GLU A 123 0.33 6.02 -0.38
CA GLU A 123 -0.13 7.42 -0.27
C GLU A 123 -0.45 7.87 1.16
N PRO A 124 0.58 8.31 1.89
CA PRO A 124 0.36 9.06 3.12
C PRO A 124 -0.52 10.27 2.82
N ALA A 125 -1.66 10.39 3.51
CA ALA A 125 -2.56 11.52 3.38
C ALA A 125 -2.36 12.54 4.50
N GLY A 126 -2.91 13.73 4.35
CA GLY A 126 -2.82 14.79 5.34
C GLY A 126 -2.15 16.05 4.80
N GLY A 127 -2.12 17.09 5.63
CA GLY A 127 -1.63 18.42 5.25
C GLY A 127 -0.17 18.42 4.76
N GLY A 128 0.18 19.35 3.88
CA GLY A 128 1.50 19.44 3.23
C GLY A 128 2.60 20.09 4.09
N THR A 129 2.80 19.63 5.33
CA THR A 129 3.83 20.19 6.22
C THR A 129 5.01 19.25 6.42
N LYS A 130 6.21 19.81 6.69
CA LYS A 130 7.38 18.99 7.05
C LYS A 130 7.12 18.12 8.28
N ALA A 131 6.40 18.62 9.29
CA ALA A 131 6.09 17.86 10.50
C ALA A 131 5.25 16.61 10.18
N THR A 132 4.27 16.74 9.29
CA THR A 132 3.48 15.61 8.77
C THR A 132 4.37 14.62 8.01
N ALA A 133 5.28 15.10 7.16
CA ALA A 133 6.22 14.25 6.45
C ALA A 133 7.17 13.49 7.41
N ASP A 134 7.66 14.15 8.47
CA ASP A 134 8.48 13.52 9.51
C ASP A 134 7.71 12.44 10.28
N ALA A 135 6.42 12.67 10.57
CA ALA A 135 5.55 11.66 11.18
C ALA A 135 5.40 10.41 10.30
N TYR A 136 5.26 10.59 8.97
CA TYR A 136 5.23 9.47 8.04
C TYR A 136 6.58 8.77 7.87
N ASN A 137 7.68 9.52 7.87
CA ASN A 137 9.02 8.94 7.89
C ASN A 137 9.17 8.00 9.11
N ASN A 138 8.67 8.39 10.28
CA ASN A 138 8.64 7.54 11.48
C ASN A 138 7.71 6.32 11.34
N ALA A 139 6.52 6.48 10.75
CA ALA A 139 5.63 5.35 10.46
C ALA A 139 6.28 4.33 9.52
N TYR A 140 7.08 4.78 8.55
CA TYR A 140 7.87 3.88 7.70
C TYR A 140 8.94 3.12 8.47
N LEU A 141 9.51 3.73 9.50
CA LEU A 141 10.43 3.02 10.39
C LEU A 141 9.72 1.85 11.10
N GLN A 142 8.51 2.10 11.61
CA GLN A 142 7.68 1.06 12.24
C GLN A 142 7.31 -0.04 11.23
N PHE A 143 6.80 0.33 10.05
CA PHE A 143 6.46 -0.60 8.97
C PHE A 143 7.63 -1.53 8.60
N GLN A 144 8.82 -0.97 8.38
CA GLN A 144 10.00 -1.75 8.05
C GLN A 144 10.36 -2.73 9.16
N ASN A 145 10.34 -2.28 10.42
CA ASN A 145 10.61 -3.16 11.57
C ASN A 145 9.61 -4.32 11.64
N ILE A 146 8.32 -4.05 11.47
CA ILE A 146 7.27 -5.08 11.48
C ILE A 146 7.52 -6.11 10.40
N VAL A 147 7.69 -5.67 9.14
CA VAL A 147 7.91 -6.59 8.01
C VAL A 147 9.18 -7.41 8.23
N ARG A 148 10.31 -6.78 8.59
CA ARG A 148 11.58 -7.49 8.76
C ARG A 148 11.55 -8.51 9.90
N ASN A 149 10.84 -8.22 10.99
CA ASN A 149 10.73 -9.10 12.15
C ASN A 149 9.62 -10.16 12.05
N SER A 150 8.78 -10.11 11.01
CA SER A 150 7.69 -11.08 10.80
C SER A 150 8.15 -12.45 10.25
N GLY A 151 9.45 -12.66 10.10
CA GLY A 151 10.03 -13.96 9.70
C GLY A 151 9.80 -14.33 8.23
N GLY A 152 10.14 -15.58 7.88
CA GLY A 152 10.00 -16.11 6.51
C GLY A 152 10.78 -15.31 5.47
N TYR A 153 10.16 -15.08 4.31
CA TYR A 153 10.76 -14.28 3.24
C TYR A 153 10.66 -12.76 3.47
N ASN A 154 9.91 -12.30 4.50
CA ASN A 154 9.73 -10.87 4.75
C ASN A 154 11.03 -10.11 5.05
N LYS A 155 12.05 -10.80 5.60
CA LYS A 155 13.41 -10.24 5.76
C LYS A 155 14.06 -9.81 4.44
N ASN A 156 13.69 -10.45 3.34
CA ASN A 156 14.24 -10.22 2.00
C ASN A 156 13.26 -9.48 1.08
N ARG A 157 12.06 -9.16 1.55
CA ARG A 157 11.01 -8.49 0.77
C ARG A 157 11.43 -7.06 0.43
N ILE A 158 11.27 -6.67 -0.84
CA ILE A 158 11.32 -5.27 -1.23
C ILE A 158 10.06 -4.57 -0.71
N THR A 159 10.24 -3.56 0.13
CA THR A 159 9.17 -2.67 0.61
C THR A 159 9.17 -1.37 -0.18
N SER A 160 8.03 -0.94 -0.72
CA SER A 160 7.92 0.36 -1.42
C SER A 160 7.48 1.44 -0.45
N LEU A 161 8.17 2.58 -0.49
CA LEU A 161 7.93 3.74 0.36
C LEU A 161 7.67 4.96 -0.51
N GLU A 162 6.84 5.85 0.00
CA GLU A 162 6.30 6.96 -0.75
C GLU A 162 6.46 8.28 0.01
N PRO A 163 6.67 9.43 -0.62
CA PRO A 163 6.63 10.70 0.10
C PRO A 163 5.19 11.04 0.52
N LEU A 164 5.05 12.02 1.40
CA LEU A 164 3.76 12.61 1.74
C LEU A 164 2.98 12.96 0.47
N ASN A 165 1.69 12.59 0.41
CA ASN A 165 0.78 12.80 -0.71
C ASN A 165 1.24 12.20 -2.05
N GLY A 166 2.16 11.22 -2.06
CA GLY A 166 2.74 10.72 -3.30
C GLY A 166 3.46 11.80 -4.11
N ASN A 167 3.81 12.93 -3.48
CA ASN A 167 4.29 14.12 -4.14
C ASN A 167 5.83 14.13 -4.27
N SER A 168 6.33 14.32 -5.49
CA SER A 168 7.77 14.31 -5.78
C SER A 168 8.54 15.46 -5.11
N ASP A 169 7.93 16.63 -4.95
CA ASP A 169 8.60 17.80 -4.34
C ASP A 169 8.76 17.63 -2.83
N TYR A 170 7.75 17.05 -2.17
CA TYR A 170 7.85 16.63 -0.78
C TYR A 170 8.84 15.48 -0.62
N GLY A 171 8.92 14.60 -1.61
CA GLY A 171 9.97 13.60 -1.74
C GLY A 171 11.37 14.19 -1.71
N ASN A 172 11.63 15.16 -2.57
CA ASN A 172 12.93 15.82 -2.67
C ASN A 172 13.27 16.63 -1.41
N SER A 173 12.26 17.18 -0.74
CA SER A 173 12.46 18.13 0.36
C SER A 173 12.47 17.47 1.75
N TRP A 174 11.61 16.48 1.98
CA TRP A 174 11.26 16.00 3.33
C TRP A 174 11.29 14.48 3.51
N PHE A 175 11.37 13.67 2.44
CA PHE A 175 11.47 12.22 2.61
C PHE A 175 12.83 11.85 3.20
N SER A 176 12.82 11.13 4.32
CA SER A 176 14.04 10.70 4.97
C SER A 176 14.53 9.38 4.38
N LYS A 177 15.84 9.28 4.13
CA LYS A 177 16.44 8.01 3.70
C LYS A 177 16.26 6.95 4.79
N ILE A 178 16.01 5.73 4.36
CA ILE A 178 15.91 4.57 5.24
C ILE A 178 17.26 4.30 5.92
N PRO A 179 17.28 3.98 7.23
CA PRO A 179 18.52 3.64 7.94
C PRO A 179 19.29 2.52 7.24
N ALA A 180 20.62 2.66 7.17
CA ALA A 180 21.50 1.67 6.54
C ALA A 180 21.33 0.25 7.15
N ALA A 181 20.92 0.18 8.42
CA ALA A 181 20.65 -1.06 9.14
C ALA A 181 19.57 -1.96 8.49
N TRP A 182 18.72 -1.42 7.61
CA TRP A 182 17.69 -2.19 6.89
C TRP A 182 18.07 -2.55 5.45
N GLY A 183 19.30 -2.22 5.06
CA GLY A 183 19.89 -2.62 3.79
C GLY A 183 19.22 -1.97 2.58
N ASP A 184 19.33 -2.67 1.45
CA ASP A 184 18.93 -2.26 0.11
C ASP A 184 17.54 -2.80 -0.31
N LYS A 185 16.80 -3.42 0.62
CA LYS A 185 15.54 -4.14 0.32
C LYS A 185 14.32 -3.23 0.35
N TRP A 186 14.42 -2.06 -0.26
CA TRP A 186 13.31 -1.11 -0.39
C TRP A 186 13.34 -0.40 -1.74
N SER A 187 12.19 0.12 -2.15
CA SER A 187 12.02 0.96 -3.33
C SER A 187 11.37 2.28 -2.96
N TYR A 188 11.60 3.30 -3.78
CA TYR A 188 10.95 4.59 -3.68
C TYR A 188 9.90 4.73 -4.80
N GLN A 189 8.72 5.25 -4.46
CA GLN A 189 7.65 5.54 -5.42
C GLN A 189 7.06 6.94 -5.18
N PHE A 190 6.42 7.49 -6.20
CA PHE A 190 5.62 8.71 -6.16
C PHE A 190 4.63 8.69 -7.33
N HIS A 191 3.60 9.54 -7.29
CA HIS A 191 2.60 9.65 -8.34
C HIS A 191 2.80 10.92 -9.17
N PHE A 192 2.35 10.87 -10.43
CA PHE A 192 2.53 11.99 -11.35
C PHE A 192 1.30 12.14 -12.24
N TYR A 193 0.56 13.22 -11.98
CA TYR A 193 -0.63 13.62 -12.75
C TYR A 193 -0.48 15.08 -13.19
N SER A 194 0.59 15.38 -13.93
CA SER A 194 0.92 16.72 -14.40
C SER A 194 1.17 16.76 -15.93
N PRO A 195 0.80 17.85 -16.63
CA PRO A 195 0.08 19.03 -16.13
C PRO A 195 -1.40 18.72 -15.83
N TYR A 196 -1.87 19.16 -14.66
CA TYR A 196 -3.23 18.87 -14.18
C TYR A 196 -4.32 19.33 -15.17
N ASP A 197 -4.20 20.58 -15.64
CA ASP A 197 -5.16 21.20 -16.56
C ASP A 197 -5.29 20.43 -17.88
N PHE A 198 -4.17 19.89 -18.38
CA PHE A 198 -4.18 19.07 -19.60
C PHE A 198 -4.88 17.72 -19.38
N LEU A 199 -4.62 17.08 -18.24
CA LEU A 199 -5.19 15.77 -17.96
C LEU A 199 -6.70 15.87 -17.71
N TRP A 200 -7.14 16.79 -16.84
CA TRP A 200 -8.53 16.86 -16.37
C TRP A 200 -9.39 17.92 -17.04
N ASN A 201 -8.84 18.67 -18.01
CA ASN A 201 -9.57 19.74 -18.70
C ASN A 201 -10.22 20.72 -17.70
N ALA A 202 -9.47 21.07 -16.66
CA ALA A 202 -9.89 21.90 -15.54
C ALA A 202 -9.72 23.40 -15.83
#